data_AF-A0A258YFQ0-F1
#
_entry.id   AF-A0A258YFQ0-F1
#
_cell.length_a   1.000
_cell.length_b   1.000
_cell.length_c   1.000
_cell.angle_alpha   90.00
_cell.angle_beta   90.00
_cell.angle_gamma   90.00
#
_symmetry.space_group_name_H-M   'P 1'
#
loop_
_entity.id
_entity.type
_entity.pdbx_description
1 polymer ?
#
loop_
_entity_poly.entity_id
_entity_poly.type
_entity_poly.pdbx_seq_one_letter_code
_entity_poly.pdbx_strand_id
1 'polypeptide(L)'
;MRTSLFTSILAFLGLSLLAKGQTNTPTTPSIRLKAYERVFVSGVAPSPVIEVGGKETKVQVIPTKPVYYIYLIANKVPYIKIERIWIKQQLYTATITKVASKPVLIENGKQKDTLVRYTDEAVWQISIKDKVTNAATKSKKDIANKVAANELVLRLNDKNGCVYTRVAKTFTKLEPAPGM
;
A
#
# COMPACT_ATOMS: atom_id res chain seq x y z
N MET A 1 -63.65 -47.59 -22.78
CA MET A 1 -63.47 -46.58 -23.86
C MET A 1 -62.09 -45.97 -23.65
N ARG A 2 -60.99 -46.35 -24.34
CA ARG A 2 -60.58 -46.00 -25.74
C ARG A 2 -61.00 -44.56 -26.07
N THR A 3 -60.12 -43.56 -26.17
CA THR A 3 -59.05 -43.29 -27.18
C THR A 3 -58.00 -42.31 -26.60
N SER A 4 -56.67 -42.49 -26.67
CA SER A 4 -55.70 -42.43 -27.78
C SER A 4 -55.41 -41.05 -28.40
N LEU A 5 -54.17 -40.58 -28.14
CA LEU A 5 -53.20 -39.80 -28.94
C LEU A 5 -53.49 -38.35 -29.36
N PHE A 6 -52.58 -37.42 -29.04
CA PHE A 6 -51.70 -36.77 -30.04
C PHE A 6 -50.48 -36.11 -29.39
N THR A 7 -49.32 -36.43 -29.96
CA THR A 7 -47.97 -35.94 -29.74
C THR A 7 -47.79 -34.45 -30.05
N SER A 8 -46.97 -33.76 -29.26
CA SER A 8 -46.17 -32.63 -29.75
C SER A 8 -44.87 -32.53 -28.95
N ILE A 9 -43.79 -32.88 -29.64
CA ILE A 9 -42.41 -32.71 -29.23
C ILE A 9 -42.08 -31.22 -29.40
N LEU A 10 -41.71 -30.52 -28.32
CA LEU A 10 -40.96 -29.28 -28.44
C LEU A 10 -39.51 -29.55 -28.06
N ALA A 11 -38.67 -29.63 -29.09
CA ALA A 11 -37.23 -29.51 -28.96
C ALA A 11 -36.90 -28.07 -28.55
N PHE A 12 -36.39 -27.87 -27.34
CA PHE A 12 -35.69 -26.64 -27.00
C PHE A 12 -34.20 -26.83 -27.22
N LEU A 13 -33.74 -26.21 -28.32
CA LEU A 13 -32.33 -26.00 -28.64
C LEU A 13 -31.60 -25.30 -27.49
N GLY A 14 -30.31 -25.64 -27.40
CA GLY A 14 -29.39 -25.27 -26.33
C GLY A 14 -29.37 -23.79 -25.96
N LEU A 15 -29.18 -23.58 -24.66
CA LEU A 15 -28.44 -22.42 -24.18
C LEU A 15 -27.24 -22.95 -23.40
N SER A 16 -26.08 -22.88 -24.06
CA SER A 16 -24.77 -23.06 -23.46
C SER A 16 -24.64 -22.15 -22.25
N LEU A 17 -24.63 -22.72 -21.04
CA LEU A 17 -24.13 -22.06 -19.85
C LEU A 17 -22.61 -21.88 -20.04
N LEU A 18 -22.23 -20.78 -20.69
CA LEU A 18 -20.94 -20.16 -20.43
C LEU A 18 -20.98 -19.69 -18.98
N ALA A 19 -20.46 -20.52 -18.07
CA ALA A 19 -20.04 -20.11 -16.75
C ALA A 19 -18.92 -19.06 -16.92
N LYS A 20 -19.32 -17.81 -17.20
CA LYS A 20 -18.44 -16.65 -17.07
C LYS A 20 -17.96 -16.67 -15.64
N GLY A 21 -16.66 -16.95 -15.46
CA GLY A 21 -16.02 -16.92 -14.16
C GLY A 21 -16.47 -15.68 -13.41
N GLN A 22 -17.16 -15.89 -12.30
CA GLN A 22 -17.52 -14.84 -11.37
C GLN A 22 -16.21 -14.21 -10.91
N THR A 23 -15.80 -13.13 -11.57
CA THR A 23 -14.91 -12.16 -10.96
C THR A 23 -15.72 -11.60 -9.79
N ASN A 24 -15.45 -12.11 -8.59
CA ASN A 24 -15.95 -11.58 -7.33
C ASN A 24 -15.45 -10.14 -7.19
N THR A 25 -16.05 -9.22 -7.95
CA THR A 25 -15.83 -7.80 -7.83
C THR A 25 -16.51 -7.42 -6.52
N PRO A 26 -15.74 -7.04 -5.48
CA PRO A 26 -16.33 -6.76 -4.19
C PRO A 26 -17.32 -5.61 -4.37
N THR A 27 -18.58 -5.82 -3.99
CA THR A 27 -19.65 -4.85 -4.22
C THR A 27 -19.54 -3.66 -3.28
N THR A 28 -18.90 -3.85 -2.12
CA THR A 28 -18.74 -2.85 -1.05
C THR A 28 -17.44 -2.05 -1.20
N PRO A 29 -17.48 -0.71 -0.97
CA PRO A 29 -16.29 0.12 -0.87
C PRO A 29 -15.31 -0.45 0.15
N SER A 30 -14.05 -0.60 -0.24
CA SER A 30 -13.02 -1.11 0.66
C SER A 30 -11.65 -0.53 0.33
N ILE A 31 -10.83 -0.44 1.36
CA ILE A 31 -9.42 -0.03 1.27
C ILE A 31 -8.59 -1.14 1.90
N ARG A 32 -7.52 -1.57 1.26
CA ARG A 32 -6.52 -2.50 1.82
C ARG A 32 -5.17 -1.81 1.92
N LEU A 33 -4.41 -2.13 2.96
CA LEU A 33 -3.10 -1.52 3.23
C LEU A 33 -1.99 -2.53 2.96
N LYS A 34 -0.94 -2.08 2.26
CA LYS A 34 0.35 -2.77 2.14
C LYS A 34 1.43 -1.82 2.64
N ALA A 35 2.23 -2.27 3.59
CA ALA A 35 3.23 -1.44 4.26
C ALA A 35 4.54 -2.20 4.40
N TYR A 36 5.58 -1.64 3.82
CA TYR A 36 6.92 -2.21 3.80
C TYR A 36 7.93 -1.23 4.37
N GLU A 37 9.00 -1.77 4.94
CA GLU A 37 10.14 -1.01 5.45
C GLU A 37 11.42 -1.60 4.88
N ARG A 38 12.28 -0.75 4.33
CA ARG A 38 13.63 -1.10 3.91
C ARG A 38 14.62 -0.32 4.76
N VAL A 39 15.56 -1.04 5.35
CA VAL A 39 16.71 -0.46 6.05
C VAL A 39 17.92 -0.46 5.11
N PHE A 40 18.83 0.48 5.29
CA PHE A 40 20.10 0.50 4.58
C PHE A 40 21.20 0.03 5.53
N VAL A 41 22.09 -0.81 5.04
CA VAL A 41 23.27 -1.24 5.80
C VAL A 41 24.46 -0.52 5.22
N SER A 42 25.21 0.18 6.07
CA SER A 42 26.50 0.74 5.68
C SER A 42 27.51 -0.40 5.63
N GLY A 43 28.01 -0.73 4.44
CA GLY A 43 29.12 -1.69 4.28
C GLY A 43 30.49 -1.11 4.65
N VAL A 44 30.56 0.20 4.88
CA VAL A 44 31.78 0.95 5.19
C VAL A 44 31.47 1.93 6.32
N ALA A 45 32.34 2.05 7.32
CA ALA A 45 32.23 3.15 8.28
C ALA A 45 32.32 4.49 7.51
N PRO A 46 31.52 5.52 7.82
CA PRO A 46 31.70 6.83 7.22
C PRO A 46 33.09 7.34 7.57
N SER A 47 34.03 7.25 6.63
CA SER A 47 35.36 7.80 6.81
C SER A 47 35.28 9.32 6.65
N PRO A 48 35.76 10.12 7.62
CA PRO A 48 35.96 11.53 7.38
C PRO A 48 37.00 11.66 6.25
N VAL A 49 36.65 12.42 5.22
CA VAL A 49 37.53 13.01 4.18
C VAL A 49 38.80 12.20 3.86
N ILE A 50 38.80 11.43 2.78
CA ILE A 50 40.04 10.90 2.23
C ILE A 50 40.69 12.02 1.42
N GLU A 51 41.72 12.69 1.95
CA GLU A 51 42.63 13.49 1.15
C GLU A 51 43.48 12.55 0.28
N VAL A 52 43.04 12.25 -0.94
CA VAL A 52 43.91 11.70 -1.98
C VAL A 52 44.29 12.83 -2.93
N GLY A 53 45.48 13.38 -2.76
CA GLY A 53 46.04 14.38 -3.68
C GLY A 53 45.35 15.76 -3.66
N GLY A 54 44.81 16.19 -2.51
CA GLY A 54 44.30 17.56 -2.32
C GLY A 54 42.96 17.88 -2.97
N LYS A 55 42.16 16.87 -3.36
CA LYS A 55 40.78 17.04 -3.85
C LYS A 55 39.79 16.36 -2.93
N GLU A 56 38.95 17.17 -2.26
CA GLU A 56 37.79 16.69 -1.52
C GLU A 56 36.82 15.98 -2.48
N THR A 57 36.63 14.68 -2.28
CA THR A 57 35.59 13.93 -3.00
C THR A 57 34.34 13.88 -2.12
N LYS A 58 33.19 14.33 -2.66
CA LYS A 58 31.91 14.30 -1.93
C LYS A 58 31.61 12.87 -1.46
N VAL A 59 31.66 12.65 -0.15
CA VAL A 59 31.26 11.38 0.46
C VAL A 59 29.77 11.17 0.21
N GLN A 60 29.43 10.02 -0.34
CA GLN A 60 28.05 9.62 -0.59
C GLN A 60 27.35 9.43 0.76
N VAL A 61 26.33 10.25 1.03
CA VAL A 61 25.59 10.21 2.31
C VAL A 61 24.65 9.01 2.27
N ILE A 62 25.05 7.92 2.91
CA ILE A 62 24.22 6.73 3.06
C ILE A 62 23.00 7.07 3.93
N PRO A 63 21.76 6.79 3.48
CA PRO A 63 20.57 7.03 4.29
C PRO A 63 20.61 6.16 5.55
N THR A 64 20.80 6.77 6.72
CA THR A 64 20.77 6.06 8.01
C THR A 64 19.36 5.77 8.51
N LYS A 65 18.33 6.27 7.82
CA LYS A 65 16.93 6.15 8.19
C LYS A 65 16.20 5.10 7.34
N PRO A 66 15.26 4.34 7.93
CA PRO A 66 14.44 3.43 7.15
C PRO A 66 13.61 4.17 6.10
N VAL A 67 13.46 3.58 4.93
CA VAL A 67 12.55 4.03 3.88
C VAL A 67 11.28 3.19 3.92
N TYR A 68 10.13 3.87 3.97
CA TYR A 68 8.82 3.25 4.04
C TYR A 68 8.16 3.23 2.65
N TYR A 69 7.63 2.07 2.27
CA TYR A 69 6.81 1.92 1.07
C TYR A 69 5.39 1.56 1.48
N ILE A 70 4.46 2.51 1.35
CA ILE A 70 3.10 2.36 1.86
C ILE A 70 2.13 2.53 0.69
N TYR A 71 1.29 1.52 0.46
CA TYR A 71 0.31 1.49 -0.62
C TYR A 71 -1.09 1.19 -0.09
N LEU A 72 -2.07 1.84 -0.70
CA LEU A 72 -3.49 1.57 -0.53
C LEU A 72 -4.04 0.96 -1.80
N ILE A 73 -4.79 -0.13 -1.65
CA ILE A 73 -5.55 -0.76 -2.73
C ILE A 73 -7.03 -0.50 -2.45
N ALA A 74 -7.64 0.34 -3.28
CA ALA A 74 -8.95 0.91 -3.06
C ALA A 74 -9.96 0.40 -4.10
N ASN A 75 -11.00 -0.26 -3.62
CA ASN A 75 -12.13 -0.71 -4.43
C ASN A 75 -13.31 0.22 -4.23
N LYS A 76 -13.86 0.76 -5.33
CA LYS A 76 -14.99 1.71 -5.32
C LYS A 76 -14.82 2.92 -4.38
N VAL A 77 -13.59 3.32 -4.10
CA VAL A 77 -13.24 4.55 -3.38
C VAL A 77 -12.46 5.44 -4.34
N PRO A 78 -13.13 6.38 -5.05
CA PRO A 78 -12.50 7.14 -6.14
C PRO A 78 -11.54 8.23 -5.64
N TYR A 79 -11.69 8.65 -4.37
CA TYR A 79 -10.91 9.70 -3.76
C TYR A 79 -10.52 9.32 -2.34
N ILE A 80 -9.25 9.54 -2.00
CA ILE A 80 -8.70 9.31 -0.67
C ILE A 80 -7.83 10.50 -0.30
N LYS A 81 -8.05 11.05 0.89
CA LYS A 81 -7.21 12.06 1.53
C LYS A 81 -6.64 11.50 2.81
N ILE A 82 -5.34 11.74 3.04
CA ILE A 82 -4.71 11.42 4.32
C ILE A 82 -5.18 12.43 5.35
N GLU A 83 -5.87 11.96 6.39
CA GLU A 83 -6.17 12.79 7.56
C GLU A 83 -4.95 12.83 8.48
N ARG A 84 -4.44 11.65 8.87
CA ARG A 84 -3.33 11.50 9.80
C ARG A 84 -2.60 10.17 9.57
N ILE A 85 -1.29 10.16 9.80
CA ILE A 85 -0.46 8.96 9.71
C ILE A 85 0.52 8.91 10.88
N TRP A 86 0.51 7.79 11.61
CA TRP A 86 1.48 7.49 12.65
C TRP A 86 2.35 6.32 12.23
N ILE A 87 3.65 6.50 12.37
CA ILE A 87 4.65 5.46 12.16
C ILE A 87 5.42 5.33 13.47
N LYS A 88 5.45 4.11 14.03
CA LYS A 88 6.10 3.79 15.31
C LYS A 88 5.74 4.83 16.39
N GLN A 89 4.42 5.07 16.53
CA GLN A 89 3.79 6.00 17.48
C GLN A 89 4.05 7.51 17.26
N GLN A 90 4.84 7.87 16.24
CA GLN A 90 5.17 9.25 15.89
C GLN A 90 4.28 9.73 14.74
N LEU A 91 3.79 10.98 14.81
CA LEU A 91 2.94 11.56 13.79
C LEU A 91 3.79 12.14 12.64
N TYR A 92 3.38 11.92 11.41
CA TYR A 92 4.04 12.45 10.21
C TYR A 92 3.07 13.23 9.31
N THR A 93 3.62 14.15 8.53
CA THR A 93 2.98 14.65 7.31
C THR A 93 3.25 13.68 6.16
N ALA A 94 2.28 13.55 5.26
CA ALA A 94 2.42 12.67 4.10
C ALA A 94 1.57 13.17 2.94
N THR A 95 1.98 12.79 1.74
CA THR A 95 1.22 13.01 0.50
C THR A 95 0.74 11.68 -0.04
N ILE A 96 -0.40 11.69 -0.73
CA ILE A 96 -0.93 10.51 -1.42
C ILE A 96 -1.00 10.79 -2.92
N THR A 97 -0.53 9.84 -3.72
CA THR A 97 -0.54 9.92 -5.19
C THR A 97 -1.11 8.64 -5.79
N LYS A 98 -1.84 8.77 -6.90
CA LYS A 98 -2.36 7.61 -7.61
C LYS A 98 -1.21 6.94 -8.36
N VAL A 99 -1.10 5.62 -8.24
CA VAL A 99 -0.10 4.84 -8.96
C VAL A 99 -0.63 4.53 -10.36
N ALA A 100 0.13 4.94 -11.37
CA ALA A 100 -0.24 4.75 -12.78
C ALA A 100 0.01 3.31 -13.26
N SER A 101 1.15 2.72 -12.87
CA SER A 101 1.60 1.40 -13.36
C SER A 101 1.40 0.31 -12.32
N LYS A 102 0.81 -0.81 -12.73
CA LYS A 102 0.60 -2.01 -11.91
C LYS A 102 1.07 -3.24 -12.69
N PRO A 103 1.73 -4.23 -12.06
CA PRO A 103 2.08 -4.32 -10.64
C PRO A 103 3.10 -3.26 -10.20
N VAL A 104 3.15 -3.00 -8.89
CA VAL A 104 4.19 -2.17 -8.31
C VAL A 104 5.35 -3.06 -7.90
N LEU A 105 6.48 -2.86 -8.55
CA LEU A 105 7.71 -3.61 -8.32
C LEU A 105 8.73 -2.72 -7.63
N ILE A 106 9.59 -3.33 -6.81
CA ILE A 106 10.79 -2.70 -6.29
C ILE A 106 12.00 -3.52 -6.67
N GLU A 107 13.07 -2.83 -7.04
CA GLU A 107 14.35 -3.47 -7.27
C GLU A 107 14.94 -3.90 -5.92
N ASN A 108 15.42 -5.14 -5.91
CA ASN A 108 16.05 -5.78 -4.78
C ASN A 108 17.33 -6.49 -5.26
N GLY A 109 18.39 -5.71 -5.45
CA GLY A 109 19.61 -6.17 -6.10
C GLY A 109 19.33 -6.65 -7.52
N LYS A 110 19.57 -7.94 -7.79
CA LYS A 110 19.33 -8.57 -9.10
C LYS A 110 17.89 -9.07 -9.29
N GLN A 111 17.07 -9.05 -8.24
CA GLN A 111 15.69 -9.52 -8.26
C GLN A 111 14.70 -8.35 -8.17
N LYS A 112 13.45 -8.60 -8.55
CA LYS A 112 12.36 -7.63 -8.41
C LYS A 112 11.29 -8.21 -7.49
N ASP A 113 11.03 -7.51 -6.39
CA ASP A 113 9.95 -7.87 -5.48
C ASP A 113 8.66 -7.17 -5.88
N THR A 114 7.55 -7.90 -5.79
CA THR A 114 6.22 -7.34 -6.08
C THR A 114 5.59 -6.77 -4.81
N LEU A 115 5.59 -5.45 -4.67
CA LEU A 115 4.97 -4.75 -3.54
C LEU A 115 3.45 -4.74 -3.65
N VAL A 116 2.92 -4.62 -4.88
CA VAL A 116 1.48 -4.70 -5.18
C VAL A 116 1.31 -5.54 -6.44
N ARG A 117 0.58 -6.65 -6.33
CA ARG A 117 0.23 -7.50 -7.48
C ARG A 117 -0.68 -6.74 -8.45
N TYR A 118 -0.79 -7.23 -9.68
CA TYR A 118 -1.75 -6.69 -10.64
C TYR A 118 -3.17 -6.70 -10.05
N THR A 119 -3.89 -5.59 -10.24
CA THR A 119 -5.27 -5.40 -9.79
C THR A 119 -5.95 -4.30 -10.58
N ASP A 120 -7.24 -4.48 -10.87
CA ASP A 120 -8.08 -3.46 -11.50
C ASP A 120 -8.45 -2.33 -10.52
N GLU A 121 -8.32 -2.57 -9.22
CA GLU A 121 -8.62 -1.60 -8.16
C GLU A 121 -7.64 -0.42 -8.17
N ALA A 122 -8.07 0.76 -7.71
CA ALA A 122 -7.21 1.93 -7.66
C ALA A 122 -6.07 1.70 -6.65
N VAL A 123 -4.82 1.92 -7.07
CA VAL A 123 -3.66 1.83 -6.18
C VAL A 123 -3.16 3.25 -5.91
N TRP A 124 -2.91 3.54 -4.64
CA TRP A 124 -2.37 4.83 -4.19
C TRP A 124 -1.11 4.60 -3.39
N GLN A 125 -0.10 5.44 -3.60
CA GLN A 125 1.14 5.44 -2.83
C GLN A 125 1.11 6.58 -1.82
N ILE A 126 1.57 6.30 -0.60
CA ILE A 126 1.76 7.29 0.45
C ILE A 126 3.24 7.57 0.59
N SER A 127 3.61 8.84 0.40
CA SER A 127 4.98 9.32 0.58
C SER A 127 5.07 10.13 1.87
N ILE A 128 5.88 9.65 2.80
CA ILE A 128 6.15 10.32 4.08
C ILE A 128 6.99 11.57 3.83
N LYS A 129 6.66 12.66 4.52
CA LYS A 129 7.39 13.93 4.47
C LYS A 129 8.12 14.12 5.80
N ASP A 130 7.57 14.94 6.69
CA ASP A 130 8.25 15.35 7.91
C ASP A 130 7.57 14.77 9.15
N LYS A 131 8.37 14.53 10.18
CA LYS A 131 7.86 14.24 11.51
C LYS A 131 7.22 15.51 12.07
N VAL A 132 6.00 15.41 12.59
CA VAL A 132 5.33 16.53 13.25
C VAL A 132 5.92 16.69 14.64
N THR A 133 6.65 17.79 14.86
CA THR A 133 7.34 18.12 16.13
C THR A 133 6.46 18.94 17.07
N ASN A 134 5.63 19.83 16.54
CA ASN A 134 4.73 20.69 17.31
C ASN A 134 3.33 20.08 17.36
N ALA A 135 3.12 19.14 18.27
CA ALA A 135 1.80 18.56 18.49
C ALA A 135 1.04 19.36 19.56
N ALA A 136 0.49 20.52 19.18
CA ALA A 136 -0.83 20.91 19.68
C ALA A 136 -1.75 19.74 19.31
N THR A 137 -1.93 18.86 20.27
CA THR A 137 -2.12 17.44 20.04
C THR A 137 -3.53 17.25 19.51
N LYS A 138 -3.69 17.11 18.18
CA LYS A 138 -4.97 16.61 17.68
C LYS A 138 -5.22 15.29 18.39
N SER A 139 -6.21 15.30 19.29
CA SER A 139 -6.44 14.28 20.30
C SER A 139 -6.27 12.88 19.71
N LYS A 140 -5.38 12.09 20.31
CA LYS A 140 -5.21 10.66 20.04
C LYS A 140 -6.33 9.83 20.70
N LYS A 141 -7.22 10.43 21.50
CA LYS A 141 -8.09 9.68 22.44
C LYS A 141 -8.91 8.58 21.75
N ASP A 142 -9.40 8.82 20.54
CA ASP A 142 -10.21 7.88 19.78
C ASP A 142 -9.41 6.76 19.06
N ILE A 143 -8.09 6.89 18.96
CA ILE A 143 -7.23 5.92 18.26
C ILE A 143 -5.98 5.50 19.05
N ALA A 144 -5.82 5.95 20.30
CA ALA A 144 -4.60 5.79 21.09
C ALA A 144 -4.19 4.31 21.20
N ASN A 145 -5.15 3.43 21.47
CA ASN A 145 -4.92 1.99 21.56
C ASN A 145 -4.41 1.40 20.24
N LYS A 146 -4.92 1.88 19.10
CA LYS A 146 -4.44 1.44 17.78
C LYS A 146 -3.02 1.94 17.52
N VAL A 147 -2.72 3.19 17.89
CA VAL A 147 -1.38 3.77 17.73
C VAL A 147 -0.35 3.03 18.59
N ALA A 148 -0.70 2.67 19.83
CA ALA A 148 0.18 1.93 20.72
C ALA A 148 0.44 0.49 20.23
N ALA A 149 -0.58 -0.17 19.67
CA ALA A 149 -0.51 -1.59 19.30
C ALA A 149 0.05 -1.88 17.90
N ASN A 150 0.32 -0.86 17.07
CA ASN A 150 0.68 -1.04 15.66
C ASN A 150 1.85 -0.14 15.25
N GLU A 151 2.73 -0.65 14.38
CA GLU A 151 3.82 0.15 13.80
C GLU A 151 3.33 1.20 12.80
N LEU A 152 2.18 0.98 12.14
CA LEU A 152 1.56 1.95 11.25
C LEU A 152 0.07 2.10 11.57
N VAL A 153 -0.38 3.35 11.73
CA VAL A 153 -1.79 3.71 11.79
C VAL A 153 -2.05 4.84 10.81
N LEU A 154 -3.06 4.67 9.99
CA LEU A 154 -3.44 5.60 8.93
C LEU A 154 -4.92 5.90 9.02
N ARG A 155 -5.28 7.18 9.19
CA ARG A 155 -6.64 7.68 9.04
C ARG A 155 -6.79 8.37 7.69
N LEU A 156 -7.83 7.98 6.98
CA LEU A 156 -8.13 8.41 5.64
C LEU A 156 -9.56 8.91 5.59
N ASN A 157 -9.81 9.94 4.79
CA ASN A 157 -11.16 10.40 4.49
C ASN A 157 -11.43 10.29 3.00
N ASP A 158 -12.65 9.91 2.62
CA ASP A 158 -13.13 10.09 1.26
C ASP A 158 -13.80 11.46 1.07
N LYS A 159 -14.33 11.70 -0.14
CA LYS A 159 -14.99 12.96 -0.50
C LYS A 159 -16.28 13.20 0.30
N ASN A 160 -16.90 12.13 0.81
CA ASN A 160 -18.14 12.19 1.58
C ASN A 160 -17.86 12.32 3.08
N GLY A 161 -16.59 12.39 3.50
CA GLY A 161 -16.18 12.48 4.89
C GLY A 161 -16.20 11.13 5.63
N CYS A 162 -16.39 10.01 4.95
CA CYS A 162 -16.28 8.70 5.59
C CYS A 162 -14.83 8.46 6.01
N VAL A 163 -14.64 8.08 7.28
CA VAL A 163 -13.31 7.90 7.87
C VAL A 163 -12.93 6.43 7.87
N TYR A 164 -11.83 6.11 7.20
CA TYR A 164 -11.25 4.77 7.17
C TYR A 164 -10.00 4.75 8.04
N THR A 165 -9.94 3.82 9.00
CA THR A 165 -8.70 3.54 9.74
C THR A 165 -8.07 2.27 9.19
N ARG A 166 -6.79 2.35 8.84
CA ARG A 166 -5.96 1.22 8.43
C ARG A 166 -4.74 1.10 9.31
N VAL A 167 -4.39 -0.13 9.66
CA VAL A 167 -3.28 -0.42 10.57
C VAL A 167 -2.41 -1.51 9.99
N ALA A 168 -1.11 -1.46 10.28
CA ALA A 168 -0.22 -2.58 10.12
C ALA A 168 0.45 -2.84 11.47
N LYS A 169 0.26 -4.03 12.02
CA LYS A 169 0.87 -4.43 13.31
C LYS A 169 2.38 -4.27 13.24
N THR A 170 2.97 -4.77 12.15
CA THR A 170 4.37 -4.59 11.80
C THR A 170 4.52 -4.25 10.32
N PHE A 171 5.62 -3.59 9.95
CA PHE A 171 6.02 -3.45 8.55
C PHE A 171 6.57 -4.78 8.02
N THR A 172 6.22 -5.10 6.78
CA THR A 172 6.91 -6.18 6.05
C THR A 172 8.32 -5.71 5.73
N LYS A 173 9.34 -6.43 6.19
CA LYS A 173 10.74 -6.05 5.97
C LYS A 173 11.15 -6.45 4.55
N LEU A 174 11.67 -5.49 3.80
CA LEU A 174 12.34 -5.74 2.53
C LEU A 174 13.81 -6.05 2.81
N GLU A 175 14.45 -6.75 1.89
CA GLU A 175 15.88 -6.97 2.00
C GLU A 175 16.62 -5.62 2.07
N PRO A 176 17.66 -5.54 2.92
CA PRO A 176 18.43 -4.32 3.03
C PRO A 176 19.07 -3.96 1.69
N ALA A 177 18.97 -2.70 1.31
CA ALA A 177 19.76 -2.21 0.19
C ALA A 177 21.16 -1.81 0.70
N PRO A 178 22.24 -2.08 -0.07
CA PRO A 178 23.51 -1.43 0.20
C PRO A 178 23.27 0.08 0.19
N GLY A 179 23.86 0.78 1.15
CA GLY A 179 23.91 2.24 1.09
C GLY A 179 24.54 2.66 -0.23
N MET A 180 23.77 3.32 -1.10
CA MET A 180 24.32 3.98 -2.28
C MET A 180 25.19 5.14 -1.84
#